data_AF-A0A2E7WNC7-F1
#
_entry.id   AF-A0A2E7WNC7-F1
#
_cell.length_a   1.000
_cell.length_b   1.000
_cell.length_c   1.000
_cell.angle_alpha   90.00
_cell.angle_beta   90.00
_cell.angle_gamma   90.00
#
_symmetry.space_group_name_H-M   'P 1'
#
loop_
_entity.id
_entity.type
_entity.pdbx_description
1 polymer ?
#
loop_
_entity_poly.entity_id
_entity_poly.type
_entity_poly.pdbx_seq_one_letter_code
_entity_poly.pdbx_strand_id
1 'polypeptide(L)' 'MIEGNRDQVMQFCSEMTLAKVSDHKCILVADVTDPAGLHAHMSTPEMRQWDEDNGCVDTVFLMEPAAA' A
#
# COMPACT_ATOMS: atom_id res chain seq x y z
N MET A 1 -8.48 -5.59 1.25
CA MET A 1 -7.15 -5.34 0.63
C MET A 1 -6.02 -5.97 1.43
N ILE A 2 -5.75 -5.58 2.69
CA ILE A 2 -4.47 -5.96 3.34
C ILE A 2 -4.51 -7.29 4.11
N GLU A 3 -5.58 -7.65 4.81
CA GLU A 3 -5.62 -8.94 5.54
C GLU A 3 -5.74 -10.14 4.59
N GLY A 4 -6.55 -10.03 3.54
CA GLY A 4 -6.75 -11.10 2.55
C GLY A 4 -5.61 -11.26 1.54
N ASN A 5 -4.73 -10.25 1.40
CA ASN A 5 -3.62 -10.26 0.45
C ASN A 5 -2.25 -10.06 1.11
N ARG A 6 -2.18 -10.26 2.44
CA ARG A 6 -0.98 -10.00 3.24
C ARG A 6 0.23 -10.75 2.69
N ASP A 7 0.10 -12.03 2.40
CA ASP A 7 1.22 -12.86 1.98
C ASP A 7 1.80 -12.43 0.62
N GLN A 8 0.97 -11.90 -0.28
CA GLN A 8 1.45 -11.33 -1.55
C GLN A 8 2.19 -10.01 -1.31
N VAL A 9 1.66 -9.13 -0.47
CA VAL A 9 2.29 -7.84 -0.19
C VAL A 9 3.59 -8.00 0.59
N MET A 10 3.67 -8.99 1.50
CA MET A 10 4.88 -9.33 2.26
C MET A 10 6.01 -9.88 1.38
N GLN A 11 5.78 -10.16 0.09
CA GLN A 11 6.88 -10.45 -0.85
C GLN A 11 7.73 -9.21 -1.14
N PHE A 12 7.17 -8.02 -0.93
CA PHE A 12 7.82 -6.74 -1.22
C PHE A 12 8.22 -5.97 0.04
N CYS A 13 7.85 -6.46 1.22
CA CYS A 13 8.04 -5.80 2.51
C CYS A 13 8.61 -6.77 3.55
N SER A 14 9.55 -6.31 4.37
CA SER A 14 10.08 -7.06 5.53
C SER A 14 9.13 -7.01 6.72
N GLU A 15 8.46 -5.87 6.91
CA GLU A 15 7.52 -5.59 7.98
C GLU A 15 6.32 -4.81 7.47
N MET A 16 5.15 -5.07 8.06
CA MET A 16 3.93 -4.34 7.76
C MET A 16 3.02 -4.27 8.99
N THR A 17 2.61 -3.06 9.35
CA THR A 17 1.68 -2.76 10.43
C THR A 17 0.44 -2.07 9.86
N LEU A 18 -0.74 -2.62 10.19
CA LEU A 18 -2.04 -2.05 9.83
C LEU A 18 -2.74 -1.56 11.09
N ALA A 19 -3.09 -0.29 11.12
CA ALA A 19 -3.88 0.31 12.20
C ALA A 19 -5.26 0.75 11.68
N LYS A 20 -6.32 0.27 12.32
CA LYS A 20 -7.69 0.77 12.06
C LYS A 20 -7.84 2.16 12.69
N VAL A 21 -8.22 3.15 11.88
CA VAL A 21 -8.55 4.52 12.36
C VAL A 21 -10.06 4.67 12.54
N SER A 22 -10.85 4.13 11.61
CA SER A 22 -12.32 4.06 11.67
C SER A 22 -12.82 2.94 10.73
N ASP A 23 -14.13 2.81 10.55
CA ASP A 23 -14.69 1.84 9.59
C ASP A 23 -14.31 2.16 8.13
N HIS A 24 -13.96 3.41 7.83
CA HIS A 24 -13.61 3.86 6.48
C HIS A 24 -12.17 4.39 6.36
N LYS A 25 -11.34 4.23 7.42
CA LYS A 25 -9.97 4.76 7.43
C LYS A 25 -9.02 3.79 8.11
N CYS A 26 -7.86 3.59 7.51
CA CYS A 26 -6.75 2.84 8.10
C CYS A 26 -5.42 3.53 7.81
N ILE A 27 -4.39 3.15 8.56
CA ILE A 27 -3.01 3.53 8.30
C ILE A 27 -2.24 2.25 8.07
N LEU A 28 -1.54 2.18 6.95
CA LEU A 28 -0.55 1.15 6.66
C LEU A 28 0.84 1.76 6.83
N VAL A 29 1.68 1.10 7.61
CA VAL A 29 3.12 1.38 7.68
C VAL A 29 3.84 0.11 7.25
N ALA A 30 4.72 0.20 6.27
CA ALA A 30 5.48 -0.94 5.78
C ALA A 30 6.95 -0.57 5.58
N ASP A 31 7.84 -1.50 5.92
CA ASP A 31 9.23 -1.46 5.51
C ASP A 31 9.37 -2.16 4.16
N VAL A 32 9.37 -1.37 3.08
CA VAL A 32 9.32 -1.84 1.70
C VAL A 32 10.74 -2.13 1.21
N THR A 33 11.04 -3.40 0.96
CA THR A 33 12.35 -3.86 0.47
C THR A 33 12.45 -3.92 -1.04
N ASP A 34 11.30 -4.03 -1.74
CA ASP A 34 11.22 -3.97 -3.21
C ASP A 34 10.14 -2.97 -3.68
N PRO A 35 10.49 -1.67 -3.78
CA PRO A 35 9.54 -0.65 -4.20
C PRO A 35 9.05 -0.82 -5.65
N ALA A 36 9.90 -1.33 -6.54
CA ALA A 36 9.56 -1.49 -7.95
C ALA A 36 8.57 -2.65 -8.15
N GLY A 37 8.79 -3.78 -7.46
CA GLY A 37 7.87 -4.91 -7.45
C GLY A 37 6.52 -4.55 -6.83
N LEU A 38 6.52 -3.85 -5.70
CA LEU A 38 5.28 -3.39 -5.06
C LEU A 38 4.49 -2.46 -5.99
N HIS A 39 5.16 -1.49 -6.63
CA HIS A 39 4.51 -0.59 -7.58
C HIS A 39 3.93 -1.33 -8.78
N ALA A 40 4.67 -2.29 -9.35
CA ALA A 40 4.18 -3.11 -10.47
C ALA A 40 2.94 -3.93 -10.07
N HIS A 41 2.94 -4.50 -8.86
CA HIS A 41 1.80 -5.25 -8.33
C HIS A 41 0.56 -4.36 -8.11
N MET A 42 0.73 -3.18 -7.51
CA MET A 42 -0.37 -2.21 -7.34
C MET A 42 -0.85 -1.62 -8.67
N SER A 43 -0.06 -1.75 -9.73
CA SER A 43 -0.39 -1.24 -11.06
C SER A 43 -0.95 -2.31 -12.00
N THR A 44 -1.27 -3.52 -11.55
CA THR A 44 -1.89 -4.53 -12.43
C THR A 44 -3.27 -4.10 -12.89
N PRO A 45 -3.76 -4.58 -14.05
CA PRO A 45 -5.11 -4.27 -14.52
C PRO A 45 -6.19 -4.63 -13.49
N GLU A 46 -6.02 -5.74 -12.76
CA GLU A 46 -7.00 -6.15 -11.74
C GLU A 46 -7.06 -5.15 -10.57
N MET A 47 -5.92 -4.66 -10.10
CA MET A 47 -5.87 -3.68 -9.01
C MET A 47 -6.46 -2.34 -9.43
N ARG A 48 -6.13 -1.86 -10.63
CA ARG A 48 -6.71 -0.61 -11.16
C ARG A 48 -8.22 -0.69 -11.32
N GLN A 49 -8.74 -1.82 -11.82
CA GLN A 49 -10.19 -1.98 -11.95
C GLN A 49 -10.87 -2.00 -10.57
N TRP A 50 -10.23 -2.65 -9.58
CA TRP A 50 -10.71 -2.63 -8.21
C TRP A 50 -10.76 -1.21 -7.64
N ASP A 51 -9.74 -0.39 -7.90
CA ASP A 51 -9.70 1.01 -7.48
C ASP A 51 -10.85 1.82 -8.08
N GLU A 52 -11.12 1.64 -9.39
CA GLU A 52 -12.25 2.28 -10.08
C GLU A 52 -13.60 1.88 -9.47
N ASP A 53 -13.82 0.57 -9.26
CA ASP A 53 -15.09 0.03 -8.75
C ASP A 53 -15.37 0.47 -7.30
N ASN A 54 -14.33 0.78 -6.53
CA ASN A 54 -14.43 1.16 -5.11
C ASN A 54 -14.20 2.66 -4.87
N GLY A 55 -13.98 3.45 -5.92
CA GLY A 55 -13.72 4.89 -5.80
C GLY A 55 -12.44 5.21 -5.02
N CYS A 56 -11.43 4.34 -5.13
CA CYS A 56 -10.13 4.55 -4.51
C CYS A 56 -9.37 5.65 -5.25
N VAL A 57 -8.82 6.62 -4.51
CA VAL A 57 -8.04 7.72 -5.06
C VAL A 57 -6.73 7.82 -4.29
N ASP A 58 -5.63 7.52 -4.96
CA ASP A 58 -4.29 7.60 -4.38
C ASP A 58 -3.71 9.00 -4.53
N THR A 59 -3.06 9.48 -3.47
CA THR A 59 -2.22 10.68 -3.52
C THR A 59 -0.83 10.32 -3.00
N VAL A 60 0.18 10.41 -3.87
CA VAL A 60 1.56 10.04 -3.53
C VAL A 60 2.33 11.28 -3.11
N PHE A 61 2.95 11.19 -1.93
CA PHE A 61 3.85 12.21 -1.42
C PHE A 61 5.26 11.62 -1.27
N LEU A 62 6.26 12.39 -1.66
CA LEU A 62 7.66 12.09 -1.37
C LEU A 62 8.05 12.83 -0.10
N MET A 63 8.62 12.12 0.87
CA MET A 63 9.16 12.73 2.08
C MET A 63 10.66 12.87 1.92
N GLU A 64 11.17 14.10 2.06
CA GLU A 64 12.60 14.34 2.19
C GLU A 64 13.05 14.06 3.63
N PRO A 65 14.32 13.70 3.86
CA PRO A 65 14.87 13.58 5.21
C PRO A 65 14.67 14.89 5.99
N ALA A 66 14.33 14.80 7.27
CA ALA A 66 14.30 15.97 8.13
C ALA A 66 15.69 16.64 8.14
N ALA A 67 15.75 17.95 7.91
CA ALA A 67 17.00 18.69 8.03
C ALA A 67 17.53 18.54 9.46
N ALA A 68 18.80 18.12 9.57
CA ALA A 68 19.49 17.91 10.83
C ALA A 68 19.74 19.21 11.60
#